data_AF-A0AAV5MD35-F1
#
_entry.id   AF-A0AAV5MD35-F1
#
_cell.length_a   1.000
_cell.length_b   1.000
_cell.length_c   1.000
_cell.angle_alpha   90.00
_cell.angle_beta   90.00
_cell.angle_gamma   90.00
#
_symmetry.space_group_name_H-M   'P 1'
#
loop_
_entity.id
_entity.type
_entity.pdbx_description
1 polymer ?
#
loop_
_entity_poly.entity_id
_entity_poly.type
_entity_poly.pdbx_seq_one_letter_code
_entity_poly.pdbx_strand_id
1 'polypeptide(L)' 'MRERLGNRLPKFSEEDNELLRNTMDFVGLNQYTARFIAHATDGPEKVSFYKDQEIEIIAQWERGDMIGEKV' A
#
# COMPACT_ATOMS: atom_id res chain seq x y z
N MET A 1 -3.77 -0.44 9.04
CA MET A 1 -2.70 -1.46 9.15
C MET A 1 -2.91 -2.41 10.32
N ARG A 2 -2.84 -1.97 11.58
CA ARG A 2 -2.96 -2.87 12.75
C ARG A 2 -4.29 -3.63 12.81
N GLU A 3 -5.41 -2.94 12.67
CA GLU A 3 -6.76 -3.55 12.64
C GLU A 3 -6.92 -4.55 11.48
N ARG A 4 -6.46 -4.14 10.29
CA ARG A 4 -6.64 -4.86 9.02
C ARG A 4 -5.77 -6.13 8.91
N LEU A 5 -4.53 -6.05 9.38
CA LEU A 5 -3.57 -7.15 9.30
C LEU A 5 -3.62 -8.06 10.53
N GLY A 6 -4.04 -7.54 11.69
CA GLY A 6 -4.11 -8.28 12.95
C GLY A 6 -2.81 -9.03 13.24
N ASN A 7 -2.92 -10.34 13.42
CA ASN A 7 -1.79 -11.22 13.75
C ASN A 7 -0.74 -11.35 12.63
N ARG A 8 -1.04 -10.93 11.39
CA ARG A 8 -0.07 -10.95 10.28
C ARG A 8 0.93 -9.80 10.35
N LEU A 9 0.62 -8.75 11.11
CA LEU A 9 1.54 -7.63 11.33
C LEU A 9 2.42 -7.94 12.55
N PRO A 10 3.75 -8.05 12.39
CA PRO A 10 4.66 -8.25 13.51
C PRO A 10 4.53 -7.13 14.54
N LYS A 11 4.76 -7.48 15.81
CA LYS A 11 4.82 -6.53 16.91
C LYS A 11 6.27 -6.24 17.23
N PHE A 12 6.62 -4.96 17.31
CA PHE A 12 7.92 -4.53 17.81
C PHE A 12 8.02 -4.74 19.32
N SER A 13 9.19 -5.20 19.78
CA SER A 13 9.55 -5.18 21.19
C SER A 13 9.82 -3.74 21.68
N GLU A 14 9.99 -3.55 22.98
CA GLU A 14 10.35 -2.24 23.53
C GLU A 14 11.71 -1.77 22.99
N GLU A 15 12.70 -2.65 22.95
CA GLU A 15 14.03 -2.41 22.38
C GLU A 15 13.96 -2.01 20.90
N ASP A 16 13.16 -2.71 20.08
CA ASP A 16 12.95 -2.34 18.67
C ASP A 16 12.38 -0.92 18.53
N ASN A 17 11.44 -0.55 19.41
CA ASN A 17 10.84 0.78 19.37
C ASN A 17 11.85 1.86 19.74
N GLU A 18 12.69 1.63 20.75
CA GLU A 18 13.76 2.57 21.12
C GLU A 18 14.78 2.73 19.99
N LEU A 19 15.18 1.63 19.35
CA LEU A 19 16.11 1.62 18.24
C LEU A 19 15.59 2.32 16.99
N LEU A 20 14.28 2.25 16.72
CA LEU A 20 13.69 2.83 15.51
C LEU A 20 13.18 4.27 15.70
N ARG A 21 13.01 4.72 16.94
CA ARG A 21 12.42 6.02 17.23
C ARG A 21 13.41 7.14 16.91
N ASN A 22 12.99 8.06 16.04
CA ASN A 22 13.74 9.26 15.67
C ASN A 22 15.13 9.00 15.07
N THR A 23 15.35 7.87 14.40
CA THR A 23 16.67 7.46 13.87
C THR A 23 16.92 7.87 12.42
N MET A 24 16.35 8.98 11.97
CA MET A 24 16.43 9.40 10.58
C MET A 24 16.71 10.89 10.44
N ASP A 25 17.82 11.22 9.77
CA ASP A 25 18.23 12.59 9.49
C ASP A 25 17.59 13.16 8.20
N PHE A 26 17.34 12.29 7.20
CA PHE A 26 16.70 12.66 5.94
C PHE A 26 15.92 11.48 5.34
N VAL A 27 14.96 11.80 4.46
CA VAL A 27 14.19 10.82 3.68
C VAL A 27 14.52 11.00 2.20
N GLY A 28 15.10 9.98 1.57
CA GLY A 28 15.15 9.88 0.12
C GLY A 28 13.93 9.11 -0.38
N LEU A 29 13.13 9.70 -1.27
CA LEU A 29 11.92 9.07 -1.82
C LEU A 29 12.09 8.77 -3.31
N ASN A 30 12.03 7.48 -3.66
CA ASN A 30 12.02 7.03 -5.04
C ASN A 30 10.59 7.04 -5.58
N GLN A 31 10.23 8.10 -6.32
CA GLN A 31 8.92 8.23 -6.96
C GLN A 31 9.03 7.95 -8.46
N TYR A 32 8.32 6.93 -8.93
CA TYR A 32 8.29 6.58 -10.36
C TYR A 32 6.92 6.76 -11.01
N THR A 33 5.84 6.60 -10.24
CA THR A 33 4.49 6.55 -10.78
C THR A 33 3.45 6.94 -9.74
N ALA A 34 2.29 7.35 -10.20
CA ALA A 34 1.07 7.50 -9.42
C ALA A 34 -0.06 6.72 -10.12
N ARG A 35 -1.00 6.15 -9.36
CA ARG A 35 -2.08 5.32 -9.88
C ARG A 35 -3.43 5.87 -9.43
N PHE A 36 -4.43 5.78 -10.30
CA PHE A 36 -5.82 5.94 -9.90
C PHE A 36 -6.27 4.69 -9.14
N ILE A 37 -6.96 4.91 -8.02
CA ILE A 37 -7.46 3.84 -7.15
C ILE A 37 -8.88 4.13 -6.69
N ALA A 38 -9.63 3.08 -6.42
CA ALA A 38 -10.92 3.12 -5.73
C ALA A 38 -10.89 2.24 -4.48
N HIS A 39 -11.78 2.52 -3.54
CA HIS A 39 -11.96 1.65 -2.38
C HIS A 39 -12.61 0.34 -2.81
N ALA A 40 -11.99 -0.78 -2.46
CA ALA A 40 -12.52 -2.12 -2.72
C ALA A 40 -13.13 -2.71 -1.44
N THR A 41 -14.37 -3.21 -1.54
CA THR A 41 -15.12 -3.80 -0.43
C THR A 41 -14.95 -5.32 -0.30
N ASP A 42 -14.22 -5.95 -1.21
CA ASP A 42 -14.14 -7.41 -1.30
C ASP A 42 -13.25 -8.01 -0.19
N GLY A 43 -13.84 -8.92 0.59
CA GLY A 43 -13.13 -9.71 1.60
C GLY A 43 -12.11 -10.69 1.00
N PRO A 44 -11.14 -11.18 1.78
CA PRO A 44 -10.00 -11.91 1.22
C PRO A 44 -10.35 -13.38 0.92
N GLU A 45 -10.52 -13.75 -0.35
CA GLU A 45 -10.31 -15.15 -0.76
C GLU A 45 -8.81 -15.51 -0.83
N LYS A 46 -7.92 -14.51 -0.99
CA LYS A 46 -6.47 -14.72 -1.08
C LYS A 46 -5.71 -13.51 -0.53
N VAL A 47 -4.72 -13.75 0.32
CA VAL A 47 -3.85 -12.70 0.88
C VAL A 47 -3.01 -12.07 -0.23
N SER A 48 -3.01 -10.74 -0.33
CA SER A 48 -2.21 -9.97 -1.30
C SER A 48 -1.97 -8.56 -0.79
N PHE A 49 -0.82 -7.98 -1.12
CA PHE A 49 -0.44 -6.61 -0.74
C PHE A 49 -1.51 -5.56 -1.11
N TYR A 50 -2.12 -5.66 -2.29
CA TYR A 50 -3.15 -4.70 -2.71
C TYR A 50 -4.50 -4.95 -2.04
N LYS A 51 -4.83 -6.20 -1.71
CA LYS A 51 -6.05 -6.54 -0.96
C LYS A 51 -5.96 -6.07 0.49
N ASP A 52 -4.79 -6.21 1.11
CA ASP A 52 -4.48 -5.65 2.43
C ASP A 52 -4.53 -4.12 2.48
N GLN A 53 -4.63 -3.47 1.31
CA GLN A 53 -4.84 -2.03 1.17
C GLN A 53 -6.30 -1.65 0.87
N GLU A 54 -7.20 -2.62 0.57
CA GLU A 54 -8.62 -2.37 0.22
C GLU A 54 -8.72 -1.41 -0.97
N ILE A 55 -7.87 -1.65 -1.97
CA ILE A 55 -7.82 -0.85 -3.18
C ILE A 55 -8.04 -1.71 -4.41
N GLU A 56 -8.75 -1.12 -5.36
CA GLU A 56 -8.76 -1.53 -6.75
C GLU A 56 -7.90 -0.54 -7.56
N ILE A 57 -7.03 -1.05 -8.42
CA ILE A 57 -6.20 -0.21 -9.30
C ILE A 57 -6.96 0.02 -10.60
N ILE A 58 -7.18 1.29 -10.93
CA ILE A 58 -7.82 1.70 -12.17
C ILE A 58 -6.72 1.94 -13.21
N ALA A 59 -6.58 1.00 -14.15
CA ALA A 59 -5.57 1.06 -15.21
C ALA A 59 -6.15 1.47 -16.58
N GLN A 60 -7.48 1.48 -16.71
CA GLN A 60 -8.21 1.82 -17.93
C GLN A 60 -9.28 2.86 -17.61
N TRP A 61 -9.53 3.76 -18.56
CA TRP A 61 -10.70 4.62 -18.54
C TRP A 61 -11.98 3.79 -18.78
N GLU A 62 -13.15 4.34 -18.48
CA GLU A 62 -14.45 3.67 -18.69
C GLU A 62 -14.67 3.17 -20.13
N ARG A 63 -14.02 3.83 -21.10
CA ARG A 63 -14.09 3.49 -22.52
C ARG A 63 -13.16 2.33 -22.93
N GLY A 64 -12.33 1.84 -22.01
CA GLY A 64 -11.36 0.75 -22.23
C GLY A 64 -9.94 1.20 -22.58
N ASP A 65 -9.72 2.48 -22.85
CA ASP A 65 -8.40 3.02 -23.16
C ASP A 65 -7.47 2.97 -21.93
N MET A 66 -6.20 2.59 -22.13
CA MET A 66 -5.22 2.53 -21.06
C MET A 66 -4.88 3.93 -20.53
N ILE A 67 -4.80 4.06 -19.21
CA ILE A 67 -4.39 5.31 -18.57
C ILE A 67 -2.88 5.48 -18.70
N GLY A 68 -2.45 6.61 -19.26
CA GLY A 68 -1.03 6.97 -19.34
C GLY A 68 -0.29 6.32 -20.51
N GLU A 69 -0.97 6.03 -21.62
CA GLU A 69 -0.30 5.66 -22.88
C GLU A 69 0.83 6.65 -23.20
N LYS A 70 2.01 6.09 -23.45
CA LYS A 70 3.20 6.86 -23.78
C LYS A 70 3.08 7.30 -25.23
N VAL A 71 2.79 8.59 -25.44
CA VAL A 71 2.84 9.25 -26.76
C VAL A 71 4.27 9.17 -27.32
#